data_AF-A0A9D1DLA8-F1
#
_entry.id   AF-A0A9D1DLA8-F1
#
_cell.length_a   1.000
_cell.length_b   1.000
_cell.length_c   1.000
_cell.angle_alpha   90.00
_cell.angle_beta   90.00
_cell.angle_gamma   90.00
#
_symmetry.space_group_name_H-M   'P 1'
#
loop_
_entity.id
_entity.type
_entity.pdbx_description
1 polymer ?
#
loop_
_entity_poly.entity_id
_entity_poly.type
_entity_poly.pdbx_seq_one_letter_code
_entity_poly.pdbx_strand_id
1 'polypeptide(L)'
;MNCLSLEESGGISAFLTSKYSLNYAELPSLAVDSSDETIAKLIAKVSTDKKLSANLGYPVLIEKIHSSKTNQDFMLIAPVFLFPVEISGGAVSVAPVPHVNMEVIKKYSARDINSQVYDLVELENELGLNSPEVDIEPDELAARLQSIRDWQWCETLDPENISRTPPVSELSEEGIYNRAIFIVTERSPYTVGLESELSQLAGLDEDSYKNTALYDWIHYTASSGERGLPDDVPLLEVLPINSEQEQAIKRAMSSRLTIVTGPPGTGKSQVVTNLLVNSAWAGKSVLFTSKNNKAVDVVDTRVNALGSRPIMLRIGGSQYAPHLAELIEDLLSSVCLYRWMGKYVRWSASTAGIRVSSPLGLHPPRKISSIPTVIYVTGKTRLSIRWQSTLSA
;
A
#
# COMPACT_ATOMS: atom_id res chain seq x y z
N MET A 1 5.59 9.32 3.24
CA MET A 1 4.22 9.71 3.62
C MET A 1 3.45 10.33 2.46
N ASN A 2 4.07 11.19 1.62
CA ASN A 2 3.42 11.87 0.47
C ASN A 2 2.68 10.98 -0.53
N CYS A 3 3.07 9.72 -0.74
CA CYS A 3 2.37 8.85 -1.71
C CYS A 3 1.08 8.21 -1.16
N LEU A 4 0.79 8.30 0.14
CA LEU A 4 -0.37 7.65 0.75
C LEU A 4 -1.61 8.55 0.81
N SER A 5 -1.42 9.86 0.84
CA SER A 5 -2.50 10.85 0.68
C SER A 5 -3.10 10.84 -0.73
N LEU A 6 -2.38 10.30 -1.73
CA LEU A 6 -2.79 10.23 -3.14
C LEU A 6 -3.79 9.09 -3.44
N GLU A 7 -3.98 8.12 -2.53
CA GLU A 7 -4.90 6.99 -2.75
C GLU A 7 -6.37 7.31 -2.44
N GLU A 8 -6.66 8.50 -1.90
CA GLU A 8 -8.01 8.90 -1.51
C GLU A 8 -8.55 10.04 -2.36
N SER A 9 -9.59 9.70 -3.13
CA SER A 9 -10.42 10.62 -3.89
C SER A 9 -11.27 11.58 -3.05
N GLY A 10 -11.01 11.73 -1.74
CA GLY A 10 -11.72 12.63 -0.84
C GLY A 10 -10.76 13.70 -0.35
N GLY A 11 -10.95 14.95 -0.76
CA GLY A 11 -10.25 16.06 -0.12
C GLY A 11 -10.92 16.43 1.20
N ILE A 12 -10.32 17.39 1.90
CA ILE A 12 -10.79 17.87 3.19
C ILE A 12 -11.70 19.08 2.98
N SER A 13 -12.97 18.95 3.36
CA SER A 13 -13.90 20.07 3.41
C SER A 13 -14.89 19.92 4.57
N ALA A 14 -15.51 21.03 4.95
CA ALA A 14 -16.62 21.08 5.88
C ALA A 14 -17.75 21.93 5.30
N PHE A 15 -18.96 21.82 5.84
CA PHE A 15 -20.01 22.78 5.52
C PHE A 15 -19.66 24.14 6.10
N LEU A 16 -19.82 25.20 5.31
CA LEU A 16 -19.57 26.59 5.73
C LEU A 16 -20.42 26.95 6.94
N THR A 17 -21.71 26.60 6.88
CA THR A 17 -22.66 26.76 7.98
C THR A 17 -23.35 25.43 8.28
N SER A 18 -23.65 25.17 9.55
CA SER A 18 -24.36 23.97 9.99
C SER A 18 -25.36 24.31 11.07
N LYS A 19 -26.48 23.57 11.11
CA LYS A 19 -27.45 23.60 12.22
C LYS A 19 -26.95 22.83 13.44
N TYR A 20 -25.85 22.10 13.29
CA TYR A 20 -25.17 21.34 14.34
C TYR A 20 -23.79 21.97 14.62
N SER A 21 -22.98 21.32 15.45
CA SER A 21 -21.58 21.70 15.68
C SER A 21 -20.76 21.64 14.39
N LEU A 22 -20.00 22.70 14.11
CA LEU A 22 -19.03 22.71 13.03
C LEU A 22 -17.83 21.83 13.36
N ASN A 23 -17.23 21.24 12.34
CA ASN A 23 -15.97 20.48 12.45
C ASN A 23 -14.74 21.35 12.17
N TYR A 24 -14.89 22.68 12.20
CA TYR A 24 -13.79 23.61 12.06
C TYR A 24 -13.97 24.83 12.97
N ALA A 25 -12.89 25.56 13.21
CA ALA A 25 -12.86 26.86 13.88
C ALA A 25 -12.00 27.84 13.07
N GLU A 26 -12.35 29.13 13.09
CA GLU A 26 -11.54 30.18 12.45
C GLU A 26 -10.29 30.48 13.29
N LEU A 27 -9.18 30.75 12.60
CA LEU A 27 -7.90 31.06 13.24
C LEU A 27 -7.51 32.52 12.98
N PRO A 28 -7.05 33.25 14.01
CA PRO A 28 -6.60 34.64 13.88
C PRO A 28 -5.20 34.78 13.23
N SER A 29 -4.45 33.69 13.13
CA SER A 29 -3.10 33.58 12.59
C SER A 29 -2.79 32.11 12.23
N LEU A 30 -1.68 31.83 11.54
CA LEU A 30 -1.22 30.45 11.27
C LEU A 30 -0.59 29.76 12.49
N ALA A 31 -1.25 29.87 13.65
CA ALA A 31 -0.87 29.20 14.87
C ALA A 31 -2.13 28.65 15.56
N VAL A 32 -2.00 27.48 16.17
CA VAL A 32 -3.10 26.87 16.93
C VAL A 32 -3.01 27.33 18.38
N ASP A 33 -3.91 28.23 18.79
CA ASP A 33 -4.04 28.66 20.18
C ASP A 33 -5.03 27.74 20.91
N SER A 34 -4.54 27.00 21.90
CA SER A 34 -5.36 26.09 22.72
C SER A 34 -6.19 26.81 23.79
N SER A 35 -6.03 28.14 23.94
CA SER A 35 -6.86 28.94 24.85
C SER A 35 -8.27 29.22 24.31
N ASP A 36 -8.47 29.12 23.00
CA ASP A 36 -9.80 29.25 22.38
C ASP A 36 -10.67 28.04 22.73
N GLU A 37 -11.85 28.29 23.31
CA GLU A 37 -12.78 27.26 23.76
C GLU A 37 -13.25 26.33 22.61
N THR A 38 -13.41 26.87 21.42
CA THR A 38 -13.85 26.13 20.22
C THR A 38 -12.75 25.19 19.75
N ILE A 39 -11.52 25.70 19.66
CA ILE A 39 -10.34 24.92 19.26
C ILE A 39 -10.05 23.85 20.32
N ALA A 40 -10.09 24.19 21.61
CA ALA A 40 -9.90 23.25 22.70
C ALA A 40 -10.90 22.08 22.66
N LYS A 41 -12.18 22.34 22.34
CA LYS A 41 -13.19 21.28 22.14
C LYS A 41 -12.85 20.37 20.97
N LEU A 42 -12.39 20.93 19.85
CA LEU A 42 -11.97 20.17 18.67
C LEU A 42 -10.71 19.32 18.96
N ILE A 43 -9.72 19.89 19.64
CA ILE A 43 -8.51 19.18 20.10
C ILE A 43 -8.89 18.02 21.02
N ALA A 44 -9.79 18.24 21.99
CA ALA A 44 -10.26 17.19 22.88
C ALA A 44 -10.99 16.07 22.13
N LYS A 45 -11.79 16.42 21.11
CA LYS A 45 -12.48 15.45 20.24
C LYS A 45 -11.47 14.57 19.49
N VAL A 46 -10.44 15.17 18.88
CA VAL A 46 -9.39 14.44 18.16
C VAL A 46 -8.54 13.58 19.09
N SER A 47 -8.24 14.07 20.30
CA SER A 47 -7.49 13.32 21.30
C SER A 47 -8.23 12.07 21.79
N THR A 48 -9.56 12.11 21.77
CA THR A 48 -10.42 11.01 22.25
C THR A 48 -10.67 9.96 21.17
N ASP A 49 -10.86 10.39 19.91
CA ASP A 49 -11.17 9.50 18.79
C ASP A 49 -9.98 9.37 17.83
N LYS A 50 -9.32 8.21 17.87
CA LYS A 50 -8.17 7.88 16.99
C LYS A 50 -8.52 7.86 15.50
N LYS A 51 -9.80 7.85 15.14
CA LYS A 51 -10.23 7.95 13.74
C LYS A 51 -10.24 9.39 13.25
N LEU A 52 -10.06 10.38 14.12
CA LEU A 52 -10.02 11.78 13.71
C LEU A 52 -8.58 12.25 13.50
N SER A 53 -8.44 13.22 12.61
CA SER A 53 -7.22 13.99 12.38
C SER A 53 -7.57 15.47 12.38
N ALA A 54 -6.61 16.30 12.77
CA ALA A 54 -6.71 17.75 12.68
C ALA A 54 -5.68 18.28 11.69
N ASN A 55 -6.05 19.35 11.00
CA ASN A 55 -5.16 20.11 10.15
C ASN A 55 -5.38 21.61 10.41
N LEU A 56 -4.30 22.38 10.40
CA LEU A 56 -4.38 23.82 10.22
C LEU A 56 -4.47 24.07 8.71
N GLY A 57 -5.47 24.86 8.30
CA GLY A 57 -5.83 25.07 6.91
C GLY A 57 -5.67 26.53 6.48
N TYR A 58 -5.00 26.77 5.34
CA TYR A 58 -4.81 28.12 4.77
C TYR A 58 -4.39 28.06 3.30
N PRO A 59 -4.69 29.08 2.46
CA PRO A 59 -5.88 29.90 2.53
C PRO A 59 -7.14 29.04 2.38
N VAL A 60 -8.32 29.65 2.40
CA VAL A 60 -9.59 28.90 2.38
C VAL A 60 -10.34 29.14 1.07
N LEU A 61 -10.71 28.05 0.40
CA LEU A 61 -11.67 28.02 -0.69
C LEU A 61 -13.10 27.90 -0.13
N ILE A 62 -14.00 28.75 -0.60
CA ILE A 62 -15.45 28.62 -0.42
C ILE A 62 -16.07 28.25 -1.76
N GLU A 63 -16.88 27.19 -1.77
CA GLU A 63 -17.57 26.73 -2.97
C GLU A 63 -19.03 26.36 -2.69
N LYS A 64 -19.87 26.51 -3.71
CA LYS A 64 -21.27 26.09 -3.69
C LYS A 64 -21.39 24.69 -4.28
N ILE A 65 -22.10 23.83 -3.56
CA ILE A 65 -22.45 22.49 -4.02
C ILE A 65 -23.97 22.36 -4.11
N HIS A 66 -24.43 21.73 -5.17
CA HIS A 66 -25.85 21.41 -5.35
C HIS A 66 -26.11 19.97 -4.92
N SER A 67 -26.95 19.76 -3.91
CA SER A 67 -27.34 18.42 -3.48
C SER A 67 -28.52 17.93 -4.31
N SER A 68 -28.28 16.97 -5.20
CA SER A 68 -29.34 16.31 -5.98
C SER A 68 -30.36 15.56 -5.12
N LYS A 69 -29.99 15.16 -3.89
CA LYS A 69 -30.87 14.43 -2.96
C LYS A 69 -31.88 15.33 -2.25
N THR A 70 -31.47 16.53 -1.87
CA THR A 70 -32.31 17.49 -1.13
C THR A 70 -32.78 18.65 -2.00
N ASN A 71 -32.30 18.74 -3.24
CA ASN A 71 -32.53 19.84 -4.19
C ASN A 71 -32.27 21.21 -3.56
N GLN A 72 -31.20 21.28 -2.76
CA GLN A 72 -30.78 22.47 -2.01
C GLN A 72 -29.31 22.72 -2.26
N ASP A 73 -28.96 24.01 -2.29
CA ASP A 73 -27.58 24.48 -2.39
C ASP A 73 -26.98 24.58 -0.99
N PHE A 74 -25.76 24.08 -0.86
CA PHE A 74 -24.94 24.22 0.34
C PHE A 74 -23.62 24.88 -0.03
N MET A 75 -22.98 25.50 0.96
CA MET A 75 -21.63 26.00 0.82
C MET A 75 -20.68 25.10 1.59
N LEU A 76 -19.55 24.79 0.96
CA LEU A 76 -18.43 24.12 1.59
C LEU A 76 -17.27 25.09 1.78
N ILE A 77 -16.47 24.78 2.80
CA ILE A 77 -15.21 25.40 3.12
C ILE A 77 -14.11 24.35 3.01
N ALA A 78 -13.06 24.64 2.24
CA ALA A 78 -11.94 23.73 2.02
C ALA A 78 -10.61 24.50 2.06
N PRO A 79 -9.67 24.18 2.95
CA PRO A 79 -8.34 24.77 2.91
C PRO A 79 -7.61 24.43 1.61
N VAL A 80 -6.78 25.32 1.10
CA VAL A 80 -5.88 25.01 -0.03
C VAL A 80 -4.69 24.20 0.45
N PHE A 81 -4.02 24.67 1.50
CA PHE A 81 -2.97 23.95 2.21
C PHE A 81 -3.49 23.39 3.51
N LEU A 82 -3.06 22.17 3.80
CA LEU A 82 -3.34 21.43 5.01
C LEU A 82 -2.02 21.19 5.72
N PHE A 83 -1.82 21.82 6.87
CA PHE A 83 -0.70 21.59 7.76
C PHE A 83 -1.13 20.57 8.81
N PRO A 84 -0.61 19.32 8.77
CA PRO A 84 -0.96 18.30 9.74
C PRO A 84 -0.75 18.76 11.18
N VAL A 85 -1.69 18.47 12.06
CA VAL A 85 -1.57 18.80 13.49
C VAL A 85 -1.44 17.53 14.30
N GLU A 86 -0.34 17.44 15.05
CA GLU A 86 -0.07 16.38 16.02
C GLU A 86 -0.44 16.86 17.43
N ILE A 87 -1.21 16.03 18.15
CA ILE A 87 -1.64 16.32 19.52
C ILE A 87 -1.09 15.21 20.41
N SER A 88 -0.13 15.57 21.26
CA SER A 88 0.57 14.63 22.15
C SER A 88 0.58 15.17 23.57
N GLY A 89 -0.14 14.50 24.49
CA GLY A 89 -0.12 14.85 25.92
C GLY A 89 -0.60 16.28 26.23
N GLY A 90 -1.44 16.87 25.37
CA GLY A 90 -1.92 18.25 25.50
C GLY A 90 -1.06 19.30 24.77
N ALA A 91 0.12 18.94 24.29
CA ALA A 91 0.89 19.79 23.38
C ALA A 91 0.34 19.64 21.95
N VAL A 92 0.20 20.77 21.26
CA VAL A 92 -0.23 20.86 19.86
C VAL A 92 0.98 21.26 19.04
N SER A 93 1.33 20.45 18.05
CA SER A 93 2.42 20.72 17.11
C SER A 93 1.87 20.75 15.70
N VAL A 94 2.24 21.76 14.92
CA VAL A 94 1.86 21.89 13.51
C VAL A 94 3.06 21.46 12.68
N ALA A 95 2.85 20.57 11.71
CA ALA A 95 3.90 20.17 10.78
C ALA A 95 4.29 21.35 9.87
N PRO A 96 5.60 21.56 9.60
CA PRO A 96 6.07 22.71 8.84
C PRO A 96 5.72 22.61 7.34
N VAL A 97 5.67 21.39 6.81
CA VAL A 97 5.39 21.16 5.38
C VAL A 97 3.90 20.88 5.21
N PRO A 98 3.17 21.69 4.43
CA PRO A 98 1.77 21.44 4.13
C PRO A 98 1.58 20.41 3.00
N HIS A 99 0.37 19.88 2.94
CA HIS A 99 -0.15 19.15 1.78
C HIS A 99 -1.17 20.00 1.02
N VAL A 100 -1.20 19.84 -0.31
CA VAL A 100 -2.24 20.47 -1.12
C VAL A 100 -3.53 19.65 -0.99
N ASN A 101 -4.64 20.33 -0.75
CA ASN A 101 -5.93 19.68 -0.59
C ASN A 101 -6.54 19.28 -1.95
N MET A 102 -6.91 18.01 -2.08
CA MET A 102 -7.56 17.47 -3.28
C MET A 102 -8.88 18.17 -3.63
N GLU A 103 -9.62 18.74 -2.66
CA GLU A 103 -10.86 19.50 -2.98
C GLU A 103 -10.59 20.69 -3.89
N VAL A 104 -9.45 21.35 -3.74
CA VAL A 104 -9.06 22.46 -4.62
C VAL A 104 -8.79 21.96 -6.04
N ILE A 105 -8.13 20.82 -6.17
CA ILE A 105 -7.88 20.21 -7.48
C ILE A 105 -9.20 19.83 -8.15
N LYS A 106 -10.16 19.28 -7.41
CA LYS A 106 -11.48 18.94 -7.98
C LYS A 106 -12.23 20.15 -8.52
N LYS A 107 -12.11 21.31 -7.87
CA LYS A 107 -12.76 22.55 -8.30
C LYS A 107 -12.13 23.12 -9.58
N TYR A 108 -10.80 23.10 -9.68
CA TYR A 108 -10.06 23.77 -10.74
C TYR A 108 -9.57 22.83 -11.87
N SER A 109 -9.64 21.52 -11.70
CA SER A 109 -9.32 20.54 -12.75
C SER A 109 -10.57 20.12 -13.51
N ALA A 110 -10.54 20.29 -14.83
CA ALA A 110 -11.55 19.78 -15.75
C ALA A 110 -11.37 18.28 -16.09
N ARG A 111 -10.36 17.61 -15.52
CA ARG A 111 -10.01 16.22 -15.87
C ARG A 111 -10.78 15.21 -15.00
N ASP A 112 -10.91 13.98 -15.51
CA ASP A 112 -11.51 12.86 -14.77
C ASP A 112 -10.74 12.53 -13.46
N ILE A 113 -11.39 11.84 -12.52
CA ILE A 113 -10.87 11.52 -11.18
C ILE A 113 -9.46 10.93 -11.19
N ASN A 114 -9.16 10.00 -12.11
CA ASN A 114 -7.82 9.38 -12.21
C ASN A 114 -6.75 10.35 -12.72
N SER A 115 -7.15 11.41 -13.40
CA SER A 115 -6.27 12.44 -13.96
C SER A 115 -6.01 13.58 -12.97
N GLN A 116 -6.94 13.84 -12.04
CA GLN A 116 -6.79 14.84 -10.98
C GLN A 116 -5.58 14.59 -10.08
N VAL A 117 -5.20 13.32 -9.88
CA VAL A 117 -3.99 12.96 -9.12
C VAL A 117 -2.72 13.50 -9.79
N TYR A 118 -2.65 13.50 -11.13
CA TYR A 118 -1.49 14.06 -11.83
C TYR A 118 -1.45 15.58 -11.71
N ASP A 119 -2.62 16.24 -11.77
CA ASP A 119 -2.72 17.70 -11.60
C ASP A 119 -2.30 18.14 -10.19
N LEU A 120 -2.61 17.33 -9.18
CA LEU A 120 -2.14 17.52 -7.81
C LEU A 120 -0.61 17.43 -7.74
N VAL A 121 -0.03 16.36 -8.29
CA VAL A 121 1.43 16.16 -8.30
C VAL A 121 2.14 17.28 -9.06
N GLU A 122 1.57 17.73 -10.19
CA GLU A 122 2.08 18.87 -10.96
C GLU A 122 2.05 20.15 -10.13
N LEU A 123 0.93 20.45 -9.45
CA LEU A 123 0.82 21.62 -8.57
C LEU A 123 1.80 21.56 -7.40
N GLU A 124 1.95 20.41 -6.74
CA GLU A 124 2.91 20.23 -5.66
C GLU A 124 4.36 20.41 -6.14
N ASN A 125 4.68 20.02 -7.38
CA ASN A 125 5.97 20.29 -8.00
C ASN A 125 6.19 21.80 -8.23
N GLU A 126 5.20 22.48 -8.80
CA GLU A 126 5.25 23.93 -9.06
C GLU A 126 5.42 24.73 -7.76
N LEU A 127 4.80 24.27 -6.68
CA LEU A 127 4.92 24.85 -5.34
C LEU A 127 6.25 24.49 -4.65
N GLY A 128 6.97 23.48 -5.14
CA GLY A 128 8.23 23.01 -4.56
C GLY A 128 8.06 22.09 -3.33
N LEU A 129 6.87 21.53 -3.11
CA LEU A 129 6.56 20.67 -1.96
C LEU A 129 7.12 19.24 -2.07
N ASN A 130 7.75 18.89 -3.19
CA ASN A 130 8.28 17.56 -3.44
C ASN A 130 9.72 17.33 -2.93
N SER A 131 10.32 18.32 -2.29
CA SER A 131 11.66 18.22 -1.69
C SER A 131 11.58 18.28 -0.16
N PRO A 132 11.86 17.18 0.57
CA PRO A 132 11.73 17.13 2.03
C PRO A 132 12.77 17.97 2.80
N GLU A 133 13.73 18.59 2.11
CA GLU A 133 14.83 19.37 2.71
C GLU A 133 14.60 20.89 2.68
N VAL A 134 13.51 21.36 2.06
CA VAL A 134 13.24 22.79 1.92
C VAL A 134 12.20 23.22 2.95
N ASP A 135 12.64 24.02 3.91
CA ASP A 135 11.75 24.76 4.82
C ASP A 135 11.23 25.98 4.04
N ILE A 136 9.98 25.89 3.54
CA ILE A 136 9.34 26.95 2.78
C ILE A 136 8.46 27.74 3.74
N GLU A 137 8.77 29.03 3.92
CA GLU A 137 7.95 29.90 4.76
C GLU A 137 6.55 30.10 4.14
N PRO A 138 5.48 30.25 4.96
CA PRO A 138 4.12 30.43 4.46
C PRO A 138 3.94 31.58 3.45
N ASP A 139 4.71 32.65 3.59
CA ASP A 139 4.68 33.80 2.67
C ASP A 139 5.20 33.46 1.28
N GLU A 140 6.29 32.69 1.22
CA GLU A 140 6.82 32.21 -0.06
C GLU A 140 5.83 31.24 -0.72
N LEU A 141 5.21 30.37 0.06
CA LEU A 141 4.19 29.43 -0.42
C LEU A 141 2.96 30.16 -0.97
N ALA A 142 2.49 31.21 -0.28
CA ALA A 142 1.39 32.04 -0.73
C ALA A 142 1.72 32.81 -2.03
N ALA A 143 2.93 33.38 -2.11
CA ALA A 143 3.40 34.07 -3.32
C ALA A 143 3.52 33.12 -4.52
N ARG A 144 4.06 31.92 -4.32
CA ARG A 144 4.11 30.87 -5.35
C ARG A 144 2.71 30.51 -5.81
N LEU A 145 1.79 30.21 -4.89
CA LEU A 145 0.40 29.88 -5.22
C LEU A 145 -0.27 30.96 -6.09
N GLN A 146 -0.09 32.24 -5.75
CA GLN A 146 -0.60 33.38 -6.54
C GLN A 146 -0.03 33.46 -7.95
N SER A 147 1.22 33.05 -8.14
CA SER A 147 1.91 33.15 -9.43
C SER A 147 1.65 31.98 -10.39
N ILE A 148 1.29 30.81 -9.86
CA ILE A 148 1.26 29.56 -10.64
C ILE A 148 0.04 29.47 -11.56
N ARG A 149 -1.14 29.94 -11.12
CA ARG A 149 -2.41 29.81 -11.85
C ARG A 149 -3.31 31.04 -11.63
N ASP A 150 -4.28 31.21 -12.53
CA ASP A 150 -5.35 32.19 -12.36
C ASP A 150 -6.46 31.61 -11.47
N TRP A 151 -6.40 31.94 -10.18
CA TRP A 151 -7.38 31.48 -9.20
C TRP A 151 -8.49 32.51 -9.00
N GLN A 152 -9.65 32.04 -8.55
CA GLN A 152 -10.76 32.93 -8.19
C GLN A 152 -10.50 33.57 -6.81
N TRP A 153 -9.65 34.59 -6.76
CA TRP A 153 -9.30 35.31 -5.54
C TRP A 153 -10.43 36.26 -5.10
N CYS A 154 -10.89 36.12 -3.86
CA CYS A 154 -11.79 37.07 -3.21
C CYS A 154 -11.06 38.02 -2.27
N GLU A 155 -9.90 37.60 -1.74
CA GLU A 155 -9.02 38.40 -0.90
C GLU A 155 -7.57 38.22 -1.33
N THR A 156 -6.73 39.23 -1.08
CA THR A 156 -5.28 39.12 -1.27
C THR A 156 -4.68 38.27 -0.17
N LEU A 157 -3.86 37.27 -0.53
CA LEU A 157 -3.21 36.42 0.46
C LEU A 157 -2.13 37.18 1.20
N ASP A 158 -2.18 37.08 2.52
CA ASP A 158 -1.22 37.63 3.46
C ASP A 158 -1.22 36.71 4.70
N PRO A 159 -0.28 35.74 4.78
CA PRO A 159 -0.19 34.79 5.88
C PRO A 159 0.14 35.44 7.23
N GLU A 160 0.83 36.58 7.23
CA GLU A 160 1.13 37.35 8.44
C GLU A 160 -0.11 38.11 8.95
N ASN A 161 -1.02 38.49 8.06
CA ASN A 161 -2.22 39.25 8.38
C ASN A 161 -3.51 38.59 7.90
N ILE A 162 -3.93 37.53 8.61
CA ILE A 162 -5.17 36.82 8.32
C ILE A 162 -6.38 37.73 8.55
N SER A 163 -7.19 37.88 7.50
CA SER A 163 -8.41 38.69 7.51
C SER A 163 -9.47 38.04 8.42
N ARG A 164 -10.20 38.83 9.22
CA ARG A 164 -11.12 38.31 10.27
C ARG A 164 -12.57 38.78 10.14
N THR A 165 -12.81 39.78 9.29
CA THR A 165 -14.11 40.44 9.18
C THR A 165 -14.49 40.60 7.71
N PRO A 166 -15.69 40.17 7.29
CA PRO A 166 -16.69 39.45 8.09
C PRO A 166 -16.24 38.02 8.45
N PRO A 167 -16.83 37.39 9.48
CA PRO A 167 -16.60 35.99 9.82
C PRO A 167 -16.82 35.07 8.62
N VAL A 168 -16.11 33.95 8.57
CA VAL A 168 -16.19 33.02 7.43
C VAL A 168 -17.61 32.50 7.21
N SER A 169 -18.39 32.33 8.27
CA SER A 169 -19.80 31.90 8.19
C SER A 169 -20.73 32.88 7.46
N GLU A 170 -20.34 34.14 7.32
CA GLU A 170 -21.14 35.19 6.66
C GLU A 170 -20.75 35.40 5.19
N LEU A 171 -19.68 34.76 4.73
CA LEU A 171 -19.23 34.84 3.34
C LEU A 171 -20.19 34.07 2.42
N SER A 172 -20.46 34.62 1.23
CA SER A 172 -21.44 34.05 0.29
C SER A 172 -20.97 33.98 -1.17
N GLU A 173 -19.84 34.61 -1.47
CA GLU A 173 -19.21 34.52 -2.79
C GLU A 173 -18.29 33.28 -2.84
N GLU A 174 -18.19 32.68 -4.02
CA GLU A 174 -17.29 31.56 -4.24
C GLU A 174 -15.90 32.08 -4.59
N GLY A 175 -14.87 31.46 -4.04
CA GLY A 175 -13.48 31.83 -4.29
C GLY A 175 -12.57 31.57 -3.11
N ILE A 176 -11.32 32.00 -3.24
CA ILE A 176 -10.27 31.82 -2.24
C ILE A 176 -10.11 33.09 -1.42
N TYR A 177 -10.14 32.93 -0.09
CA TYR A 177 -10.07 33.98 0.91
C TYR A 177 -8.80 33.86 1.76
N ASN A 178 -8.29 34.98 2.23
CA ASN A 178 -7.17 35.07 3.17
C ASN A 178 -7.64 34.75 4.59
N ARG A 179 -8.10 33.51 4.78
CA ARG A 179 -8.65 32.98 6.02
C ARG A 179 -7.85 31.75 6.42
N ALA A 180 -7.66 31.57 7.73
CA ALA A 180 -7.08 30.37 8.30
C ALA A 180 -8.14 29.65 9.14
N ILE A 181 -8.14 28.32 9.11
CA ILE A 181 -9.06 27.50 9.92
C ILE A 181 -8.34 26.33 10.56
N PHE A 182 -8.81 25.90 11.73
CA PHE A 182 -8.49 24.61 12.31
C PHE A 182 -9.61 23.64 11.94
N ILE A 183 -9.32 22.61 11.14
CA ILE A 183 -10.33 21.66 10.63
C ILE A 183 -10.07 20.26 11.15
N VAL A 184 -11.13 19.59 11.59
CA VAL A 184 -11.13 18.20 12.05
C VAL A 184 -11.85 17.32 11.01
N THR A 185 -11.18 16.25 10.60
CA THR A 185 -11.71 15.29 9.62
C THR A 185 -11.58 13.86 10.11
N GLU A 186 -12.35 12.96 9.52
CA GLU A 186 -12.16 11.52 9.70
C GLU A 186 -10.95 11.08 8.86
N ARG A 187 -9.99 10.42 9.52
CA ARG A 187 -8.97 9.61 8.84
C ARG A 187 -9.68 8.48 8.13
N SER A 188 -9.29 8.22 6.90
CA SER A 188 -9.82 7.07 6.20
C SER A 188 -9.39 5.76 6.87
N PRO A 189 -10.27 4.76 6.91
CA PRO A 189 -9.96 3.44 7.45
C PRO A 189 -8.75 2.76 6.80
N TYR A 190 -8.40 3.14 5.56
CA TYR A 190 -7.32 2.51 4.80
C TYR A 190 -5.93 3.05 5.18
N THR A 191 -5.83 4.34 5.52
CA THR A 191 -4.58 5.01 5.90
C THR A 191 -4.21 4.76 7.36
N VAL A 192 -5.17 4.67 8.29
CA VAL A 192 -4.86 4.42 9.72
C VAL A 192 -4.07 3.12 9.93
N GLY A 193 -4.44 2.04 9.23
CA GLY A 193 -3.72 0.77 9.34
C GLY A 193 -2.30 0.85 8.79
N LEU A 194 -2.15 1.47 7.62
CA LEU A 194 -0.86 1.58 6.94
C LEU A 194 0.09 2.55 7.64
N GLU A 195 -0.42 3.70 8.11
CA GLU A 195 0.33 4.66 8.92
C GLU A 195 0.80 4.00 10.21
N SER A 196 -0.08 3.25 10.89
CA SER A 196 0.29 2.49 12.09
C SER A 196 1.39 1.46 11.80
N GLU A 197 1.31 0.75 10.68
CA GLU A 197 2.31 -0.23 10.25
C GLU A 197 3.64 0.44 9.87
N LEU A 198 3.61 1.56 9.14
CA LEU A 198 4.81 2.30 8.75
C LEU A 198 5.50 2.96 9.93
N SER A 199 4.74 3.54 10.87
CA SER A 199 5.29 4.10 12.11
C SER A 199 5.89 3.00 12.99
N GLN A 200 5.29 1.80 13.02
CA GLN A 200 5.90 0.63 13.66
C GLN A 200 7.21 0.25 12.99
N LEU A 201 7.24 0.19 11.65
CA LEU A 201 8.45 -0.13 10.88
C LEU A 201 9.55 0.93 11.08
N ALA A 202 9.20 2.21 11.12
CA ALA A 202 10.13 3.30 11.35
C ALA A 202 10.76 3.27 12.75
N GLY A 203 10.06 2.70 13.73
CA GLY A 203 10.56 2.50 15.09
C GLY A 203 11.34 1.20 15.31
N LEU A 204 11.52 0.35 14.28
CA LEU A 204 12.28 -0.88 14.42
C LEU A 204 13.79 -0.62 14.41
N ASP A 205 14.52 -1.31 15.30
CA ASP A 205 15.98 -1.35 15.26
C ASP A 205 16.47 -2.01 13.95
N GLU A 206 17.57 -1.49 13.38
CA GLU A 206 18.15 -1.96 12.11
C GLU A 206 18.42 -3.47 12.10
N ASP A 207 18.90 -4.01 13.21
CA ASP A 207 19.18 -5.44 13.38
C ASP A 207 17.93 -6.32 13.18
N SER A 208 16.73 -5.78 13.42
CA SER A 208 15.46 -6.51 13.26
C SER A 208 15.13 -6.82 11.81
N TYR A 209 15.61 -6.01 10.85
CA TYR A 209 15.28 -6.17 9.44
C TYR A 209 16.49 -6.39 8.53
N LYS A 210 17.72 -6.42 9.07
CA LYS A 210 19.00 -6.56 8.35
C LYS A 210 19.09 -7.67 7.28
N ASN A 211 18.38 -8.77 7.48
CA ASN A 211 18.38 -9.92 6.55
C ASN A 211 17.11 -10.00 5.68
N THR A 212 16.45 -8.87 5.45
CA THR A 212 15.22 -8.78 4.67
C THR A 212 15.41 -7.93 3.42
N ALA A 213 14.52 -8.08 2.45
CA ALA A 213 14.50 -7.23 1.26
C ALA A 213 14.31 -5.74 1.60
N LEU A 214 13.70 -5.42 2.76
CA LEU A 214 13.53 -4.04 3.23
C LEU A 214 14.89 -3.39 3.55
N TYR A 215 15.79 -4.12 4.23
CA TYR A 215 17.14 -3.64 4.50
C TYR A 215 17.90 -3.38 3.23
N ASP A 216 17.91 -4.38 2.33
CA ASP A 216 18.58 -4.26 1.04
C ASP A 216 18.00 -3.10 0.24
N TRP A 217 16.69 -2.79 0.32
CA TRP A 217 16.07 -1.67 -0.37
C TRP A 217 16.47 -0.30 0.21
N ILE A 218 16.47 -0.15 1.54
CA ILE A 218 16.81 1.12 2.22
C ILE A 218 18.31 1.43 2.07
N HIS A 219 19.16 0.43 2.28
CA HIS A 219 20.62 0.58 2.26
C HIS A 219 21.22 0.30 0.88
N TYR A 220 20.40 0.16 -0.16
CA TYR A 220 20.89 -0.02 -1.53
C TYR A 220 21.65 1.22 -1.98
N THR A 221 22.96 1.25 -1.72
CA THR A 221 23.89 2.04 -2.52
C THR A 221 24.16 1.23 -3.77
N ALA A 222 24.10 1.87 -4.95
CA ALA A 222 24.21 1.25 -6.27
C ALA A 222 25.56 0.53 -6.57
N SER A 223 26.35 0.17 -5.54
CA SER A 223 27.73 -0.29 -5.63
C SER A 223 27.96 -1.76 -5.28
N SER A 224 26.96 -2.52 -4.81
CA SER A 224 27.14 -3.96 -4.53
C SER A 224 26.84 -4.81 -5.77
N GLY A 225 27.86 -4.92 -6.62
CA GLY A 225 28.12 -5.96 -7.63
C GLY A 225 26.95 -6.74 -8.21
N GLU A 226 26.74 -6.58 -9.52
CA GLU A 226 26.12 -7.60 -10.37
C GLU A 226 26.76 -8.96 -10.04
N ARG A 227 26.09 -9.80 -9.25
CA ARG A 227 26.37 -11.22 -9.31
C ARG A 227 25.99 -11.60 -10.72
N GLY A 228 26.98 -11.88 -11.55
CA GLY A 228 26.75 -12.34 -12.93
C GLY A 228 25.61 -13.34 -12.93
N LEU A 229 24.69 -13.17 -13.88
CA LEU A 229 23.61 -14.12 -14.11
C LEU A 229 24.25 -15.51 -14.17
N PRO A 230 23.87 -16.47 -13.31
CA PRO A 230 24.29 -17.83 -13.54
C PRO A 230 23.59 -18.25 -14.84
N ASP A 231 24.35 -18.25 -15.94
CA ASP A 231 23.87 -18.65 -17.27
C ASP A 231 23.36 -20.11 -17.29
N ASP A 232 23.66 -20.88 -16.24
CA ASP A 232 23.38 -22.30 -16.10
C ASP A 232 22.16 -22.65 -15.21
N VAL A 233 21.30 -21.70 -14.82
CA VAL A 233 20.00 -22.08 -14.21
C VAL A 233 19.00 -22.35 -15.33
N PRO A 234 18.68 -23.63 -15.64
CA PRO A 234 17.65 -23.92 -16.64
C PRO A 234 16.32 -23.33 -16.16
N LEU A 235 15.73 -22.48 -16.98
CA LEU A 235 14.44 -21.84 -16.72
C LEU A 235 13.34 -22.70 -17.35
N LEU A 236 12.35 -23.09 -16.54
CA LEU A 236 11.14 -23.74 -17.00
C LEU A 236 10.20 -22.70 -17.61
N GLU A 237 10.00 -22.76 -18.91
CA GLU A 237 9.00 -21.97 -19.61
C GLU A 237 7.65 -22.72 -19.61
N VAL A 238 6.84 -22.49 -18.58
CA VAL A 238 5.49 -23.09 -18.49
C VAL A 238 4.43 -22.29 -19.23
N LEU A 239 4.69 -21.00 -19.45
CA LEU A 239 3.88 -20.13 -20.30
C LEU A 239 4.80 -19.34 -21.22
N PRO A 240 4.37 -19.03 -22.46
CA PRO A 240 5.18 -18.28 -23.43
C PRO A 240 5.65 -16.95 -22.86
N ILE A 241 6.94 -16.66 -22.99
CA ILE A 241 7.56 -15.40 -22.58
C ILE A 241 8.47 -14.84 -23.67
N ASN A 242 8.65 -13.51 -23.68
CA ASN A 242 9.65 -12.87 -24.54
C ASN A 242 11.00 -12.72 -23.81
N SER A 243 12.01 -12.22 -24.54
CA SER A 243 13.37 -12.01 -24.02
C SER A 243 13.42 -11.12 -22.79
N GLU A 244 12.64 -10.04 -22.76
CA GLU A 244 12.65 -9.09 -21.64
C GLU A 244 12.05 -9.71 -20.37
N GLN A 245 10.96 -10.47 -20.54
CA GLN A 245 10.31 -11.20 -19.45
C GLN A 245 11.19 -12.34 -18.93
N GLU A 246 11.87 -13.06 -19.81
CA GLU A 246 12.84 -14.10 -19.43
C GLU A 246 13.99 -13.52 -18.60
N GLN A 247 14.56 -12.39 -19.03
CA GLN A 247 15.58 -11.68 -18.27
C GLN A 247 15.06 -11.22 -16.91
N ALA A 248 13.82 -10.73 -16.83
CA ALA A 248 13.20 -10.33 -15.58
C ALA A 248 13.08 -11.52 -14.60
N ILE A 249 12.68 -12.71 -15.09
CA ILE A 249 12.60 -13.93 -14.27
C ILE A 249 13.98 -14.37 -13.81
N LYS A 250 14.98 -14.40 -14.71
CA LYS A 250 16.37 -14.75 -14.37
C LYS A 250 16.96 -13.82 -13.30
N ARG A 251 16.72 -12.51 -13.41
CA ARG A 251 17.11 -11.52 -12.39
C ARG A 251 16.39 -11.75 -11.07
N ALA A 252 15.07 -11.95 -11.09
CA ALA A 252 14.28 -12.21 -9.89
C ALA A 252 14.68 -13.50 -9.16
N MET A 253 15.18 -14.52 -9.89
CA MET A 253 15.64 -15.79 -9.29
C MET A 253 17.00 -15.70 -8.60
N SER A 254 17.84 -14.73 -9.00
CA SER A 254 19.25 -14.61 -8.60
C SER A 254 19.55 -13.38 -7.73
N SER A 255 18.75 -12.33 -7.84
CA SER A 255 18.92 -11.07 -7.11
C SER A 255 18.15 -11.06 -5.80
N ARG A 256 18.61 -10.26 -4.82
CA ARG A 256 17.89 -10.08 -3.55
C ARG A 256 16.63 -9.25 -3.68
N LEU A 257 16.66 -8.26 -4.58
CA LEU A 257 15.52 -7.40 -4.91
C LEU A 257 15.45 -7.24 -6.42
N THR A 258 14.24 -7.31 -6.97
CA THR A 258 14.00 -7.04 -8.40
C THR A 258 12.67 -6.34 -8.55
N ILE A 259 12.68 -5.19 -9.21
CA ILE A 259 11.47 -4.42 -9.53
C ILE A 259 11.20 -4.59 -11.02
N VAL A 260 10.02 -5.10 -11.36
CA VAL A 260 9.59 -5.31 -12.74
C VAL A 260 8.43 -4.37 -13.03
N THR A 261 8.64 -3.44 -13.94
CA THR A 261 7.62 -2.47 -14.39
C THR A 261 7.15 -2.80 -15.80
N GLY A 262 5.87 -2.58 -16.09
CA GLY A 262 5.37 -2.71 -17.45
C GLY A 262 3.95 -2.14 -17.63
N PRO A 263 3.63 -1.55 -18.80
CA PRO A 263 2.29 -1.08 -19.16
C PRO A 263 1.16 -2.11 -18.93
N PRO A 264 -0.12 -1.71 -18.87
CA PRO A 264 -1.23 -2.67 -18.85
C PRO A 264 -1.18 -3.58 -20.08
N GLY A 265 -1.45 -4.88 -19.89
CA GLY A 265 -1.44 -5.87 -20.98
C GLY A 265 -0.08 -6.53 -21.29
N THR A 266 1.03 -6.11 -20.69
CA THR A 266 2.37 -6.68 -20.97
C THR A 266 2.67 -8.04 -20.33
N GLY A 267 1.65 -8.83 -20.01
CA GLY A 267 1.85 -10.20 -19.52
C GLY A 267 2.46 -10.34 -18.12
N LYS A 268 2.42 -9.30 -17.25
CA LYS A 268 2.96 -9.36 -15.87
C LYS A 268 2.54 -10.61 -15.09
N SER A 269 1.28 -11.03 -15.20
CA SER A 269 0.79 -12.25 -14.56
C SER A 269 1.43 -13.53 -15.12
N GLN A 270 1.82 -13.56 -16.39
CA GLN A 270 2.56 -14.68 -16.98
C GLN A 270 3.99 -14.73 -16.43
N VAL A 271 4.65 -13.57 -16.29
CA VAL A 271 5.96 -13.45 -15.64
C VAL A 271 5.92 -13.99 -14.22
N VAL A 272 4.91 -13.58 -13.44
CA VAL A 272 4.70 -14.06 -12.06
C VAL A 272 4.48 -15.57 -12.03
N THR A 273 3.61 -16.12 -12.88
CA THR A 273 3.37 -17.57 -12.94
C THR A 273 4.65 -18.35 -13.24
N ASN A 274 5.42 -17.96 -14.27
CA ASN A 274 6.69 -18.61 -14.58
C ASN A 274 7.70 -18.50 -13.42
N LEU A 275 7.79 -17.33 -12.78
CA LEU A 275 8.69 -17.12 -11.63
C LEU A 275 8.32 -18.02 -10.44
N LEU A 276 7.03 -18.14 -10.11
CA LEU A 276 6.55 -18.99 -9.02
C LEU A 276 6.86 -20.46 -9.28
N VAL A 277 6.63 -20.95 -10.50
CA VAL A 277 6.93 -22.33 -10.88
C VAL A 277 8.42 -22.62 -10.85
N ASN A 278 9.26 -21.72 -11.39
CA ASN A 278 10.70 -21.86 -11.32
C ASN A 278 11.23 -21.84 -9.88
N SER A 279 10.63 -21.01 -9.02
CA SER A 279 10.97 -20.97 -7.59
C SER A 279 10.60 -22.28 -6.89
N ALA A 280 9.41 -22.82 -7.16
CA ALA A 280 8.97 -24.11 -6.63
C ALA A 280 9.86 -25.26 -7.14
N TRP A 281 10.23 -25.24 -8.42
CA TRP A 281 11.14 -26.22 -9.03
C TRP A 281 12.54 -26.18 -8.42
N ALA A 282 13.03 -24.99 -8.07
CA ALA A 282 14.26 -24.80 -7.31
C ALA A 282 14.14 -25.17 -5.81
N GLY A 283 12.98 -25.66 -5.35
CA GLY A 283 12.74 -26.06 -3.97
C GLY A 283 12.57 -24.89 -2.99
N LYS A 284 12.33 -23.66 -3.48
CA LYS A 284 12.16 -22.46 -2.64
C LYS A 284 10.71 -22.29 -2.20
N SER A 285 10.47 -22.04 -0.92
CA SER A 285 9.17 -21.56 -0.45
C SER A 285 8.98 -20.10 -0.84
N VAL A 286 7.77 -19.76 -1.32
CA VAL A 286 7.46 -18.41 -1.79
C VAL A 286 6.17 -17.92 -1.13
N LEU A 287 6.18 -16.65 -0.70
CA LEU A 287 4.98 -15.93 -0.33
C LEU A 287 4.60 -15.00 -1.48
N PHE A 288 3.46 -15.27 -2.12
CA PHE A 288 2.88 -14.38 -3.12
C PHE A 288 1.81 -13.49 -2.47
N THR A 289 1.86 -12.19 -2.73
CA THR A 289 0.87 -11.25 -2.18
C THR A 289 0.49 -10.19 -3.20
N SER A 290 -0.71 -9.65 -3.08
CA SER A 290 -1.24 -8.61 -3.96
C SER A 290 -2.31 -7.81 -3.23
N LYS A 291 -2.38 -6.50 -3.52
CA LYS A 291 -3.47 -5.63 -3.05
C LYS A 291 -4.82 -5.98 -3.70
N ASN A 292 -4.79 -6.62 -4.87
CA ASN A 292 -5.96 -7.05 -5.63
C ASN A 292 -6.16 -8.57 -5.52
N ASN A 293 -7.21 -9.00 -4.80
CA ASN A 293 -7.59 -10.40 -4.64
C ASN A 293 -7.85 -11.12 -5.98
N LYS A 294 -8.37 -10.41 -7.00
CA LYS A 294 -8.60 -10.99 -8.33
C LYS A 294 -7.29 -11.37 -9.02
N ALA A 295 -6.22 -10.59 -8.82
CA ALA A 295 -4.91 -10.96 -9.34
C ALA A 295 -4.38 -12.23 -8.67
N VAL A 296 -4.68 -12.40 -7.37
CA VAL A 296 -4.36 -13.62 -6.63
C VAL A 296 -5.12 -14.81 -7.20
N ASP A 297 -6.44 -14.70 -7.41
CA ASP A 297 -7.28 -15.76 -7.98
C ASP A 297 -6.75 -16.26 -9.33
N VAL A 298 -6.39 -15.31 -10.21
CA VAL A 298 -5.90 -15.63 -11.56
C VAL A 298 -4.58 -16.40 -11.52
N VAL A 299 -3.64 -15.98 -10.67
CA VAL A 299 -2.34 -16.64 -10.57
C VAL A 299 -2.48 -18.02 -9.91
N ASP A 300 -3.25 -18.13 -8.82
CA ASP A 300 -3.52 -19.38 -8.12
C ASP A 300 -4.13 -20.44 -9.06
N THR A 301 -5.19 -20.06 -9.78
CA THR A 301 -5.85 -20.94 -10.76
C THR A 301 -4.87 -21.39 -11.84
N ARG A 302 -4.06 -20.48 -12.38
CA ARG A 302 -3.10 -20.79 -13.44
C ARG A 302 -2.00 -21.74 -12.97
N VAL A 303 -1.42 -21.48 -11.79
CA VAL A 303 -0.33 -22.30 -11.25
C VAL A 303 -0.85 -23.70 -10.88
N ASN A 304 -1.98 -23.78 -10.20
CA ASN A 304 -2.56 -25.07 -9.79
C ASN A 304 -3.13 -25.88 -10.97
N ALA A 305 -3.44 -25.24 -12.10
CA ALA A 305 -3.86 -25.94 -13.33
C ALA A 305 -2.70 -26.61 -14.09
N LEU A 306 -1.43 -26.30 -13.77
CA LEU A 306 -0.27 -26.89 -14.47
C LEU A 306 0.00 -28.35 -14.09
N GLY A 307 -0.59 -28.83 -13.00
CA GLY A 307 -0.38 -30.19 -12.50
C GLY A 307 -1.62 -30.77 -11.86
N SER A 308 -1.59 -32.08 -11.60
CA SER A 308 -2.67 -32.78 -10.90
C SER A 308 -2.68 -32.52 -9.39
N ARG A 309 -1.65 -31.84 -8.87
CA ARG A 309 -1.54 -31.49 -7.45
C ARG A 309 -1.34 -29.98 -7.31
N PRO A 310 -1.96 -29.36 -6.29
CA PRO A 310 -1.77 -27.96 -6.01
C PRO A 310 -0.31 -27.67 -5.61
N ILE A 311 0.26 -26.63 -6.22
CA ILE A 311 1.60 -26.11 -5.90
C ILE A 311 1.46 -24.86 -5.00
N MET A 312 0.32 -24.19 -5.09
CA MET A 312 0.01 -22.93 -4.42
C MET A 312 -1.18 -23.12 -3.49
N LEU A 313 -1.05 -22.63 -2.25
CA LEU A 313 -2.10 -22.65 -1.24
C LEU A 313 -2.55 -21.23 -0.93
N ARG A 314 -3.83 -20.96 -1.21
CA ARG A 314 -4.45 -19.68 -0.89
C ARG A 314 -4.83 -19.59 0.59
N ILE A 315 -4.36 -18.54 1.26
CA ILE A 315 -4.71 -18.20 2.64
C ILE A 315 -5.40 -16.82 2.65
N GLY A 316 -6.51 -16.70 3.38
CA GLY A 316 -7.25 -15.43 3.43
C GLY A 316 -8.52 -15.51 4.27
N GLY A 317 -9.46 -14.60 4.00
CA GLY A 317 -10.74 -14.51 4.71
C GLY A 317 -11.51 -15.83 4.81
N SER A 318 -12.47 -15.89 5.74
CA SER A 318 -13.19 -17.12 6.11
C SER A 318 -13.80 -17.89 4.94
N GLN A 319 -14.09 -17.22 3.82
CA GLN A 319 -14.57 -17.84 2.59
C GLN A 319 -13.58 -18.82 1.95
N TYR A 320 -12.26 -18.70 2.20
CA TYR A 320 -11.24 -19.57 1.62
C TYR A 320 -10.83 -20.73 2.54
N ALA A 321 -11.23 -20.67 3.82
CA ALA A 321 -10.87 -21.69 4.81
C ALA A 321 -11.38 -23.10 4.48
N PRO A 322 -12.62 -23.30 3.96
CA PRO A 322 -13.10 -24.63 3.60
C PRO A 322 -12.25 -25.27 2.49
N HIS A 323 -11.92 -24.50 1.45
CA HIS A 323 -11.14 -25.01 0.33
C HIS A 323 -9.69 -25.33 0.75
N LEU A 324 -9.10 -24.51 1.63
CA LEU A 324 -7.78 -24.80 2.20
C LEU A 324 -7.79 -26.10 3.02
N ALA A 325 -8.84 -26.32 3.82
CA ALA A 325 -8.98 -27.54 4.61
C ALA A 325 -9.05 -28.79 3.72
N GLU A 326 -9.88 -28.75 2.67
CA GLU A 326 -10.00 -29.82 1.67
C GLU A 326 -8.65 -30.13 1.00
N LEU A 327 -7.92 -29.09 0.55
CA LEU A 327 -6.59 -29.25 -0.04
C LEU A 327 -5.59 -29.90 0.93
N ILE A 328 -5.62 -29.50 2.21
CA ILE A 328 -4.74 -30.09 3.23
C ILE A 328 -5.11 -31.55 3.48
N GLU A 329 -6.40 -31.89 3.56
CA GLU A 329 -6.87 -33.28 3.72
C GLU A 329 -6.44 -34.16 2.53
N ASP A 330 -6.56 -33.67 1.30
CA ASP A 330 -6.11 -34.36 0.09
C ASP A 330 -4.58 -34.58 0.07
N LEU A 331 -3.81 -33.57 0.50
CA LEU A 331 -2.37 -33.69 0.62
C LEU A 331 -1.96 -34.70 1.70
N LEU A 332 -2.64 -34.70 2.86
CA LEU A 332 -2.35 -35.62 3.95
C LEU A 332 -2.75 -37.07 3.62
N SER A 333 -3.90 -37.26 2.97
CA SER A 333 -4.39 -38.59 2.58
C SER A 333 -3.49 -39.25 1.52
N SER A 334 -2.99 -38.46 0.57
CA SER A 334 -2.08 -38.94 -0.48
C SER A 334 -0.67 -39.30 0.04
N VAL A 335 -0.13 -38.58 1.03
CA VAL A 335 1.15 -38.93 1.69
C VAL A 335 1.06 -40.27 2.44
N CYS A 336 -0.12 -40.59 2.99
CA CYS A 336 -0.37 -41.86 3.68
C CYS A 336 -0.31 -43.08 2.74
N LEU A 337 -0.81 -42.95 1.50
CA LEU A 337 -0.80 -44.03 0.49
C LEU A 337 0.60 -44.40 0.01
N TYR A 338 1.49 -43.42 -0.23
CA TYR A 338 2.87 -43.69 -0.65
C TYR A 338 3.69 -44.43 0.42
N ARG A 339 3.42 -44.14 1.70
CA ARG A 339 4.09 -44.82 2.82
C ARG A 339 3.60 -46.26 3.03
N TRP A 340 2.37 -46.57 2.59
CA TRP A 340 1.78 -47.90 2.66
C TRP A 340 2.20 -48.80 1.47
N MET A 341 2.23 -48.27 0.25
CA MET A 341 2.68 -49.02 -0.94
C MET A 341 4.18 -49.37 -0.89
N GLY A 342 5.01 -48.53 -0.27
CA GLY A 342 6.44 -48.81 -0.06
C GLY A 342 6.73 -50.00 0.87
N LYS A 343 5.75 -50.49 1.63
CA LYS A 343 5.87 -51.68 2.49
C LYS A 343 5.36 -52.98 1.85
N TYR A 344 4.52 -52.92 0.81
CA TYR A 344 3.91 -54.11 0.19
C TYR A 344 4.66 -54.67 -1.03
N VAL A 345 5.61 -53.93 -1.62
CA VAL A 345 6.47 -54.45 -2.70
C VAL A 345 7.78 -55.00 -2.14
N ARG A 346 7.68 -55.97 -1.23
CA ARG A 346 8.79 -56.88 -0.89
C ARG A 346 8.23 -58.12 -0.20
N TRP A 347 7.74 -59.07 -1.00
CA TRP A 347 7.88 -60.53 -0.84
C TRP A 347 6.94 -61.25 -1.82
N SER A 348 7.49 -61.71 -2.94
CA SER A 348 6.99 -62.86 -3.69
C SER A 348 8.17 -63.45 -4.46
N ALA A 349 8.76 -64.49 -3.89
CA ALA A 349 9.61 -65.44 -4.59
C ALA A 349 9.59 -66.75 -3.80
N SER A 350 8.54 -67.56 -3.99
CA SER A 350 8.60 -68.99 -3.71
C SER A 350 9.08 -69.71 -4.97
N THR A 351 10.21 -70.40 -4.84
CA THR A 351 10.53 -71.68 -5.50
C THR A 351 10.54 -71.71 -7.04
N ALA A 352 11.72 -71.49 -7.62
CA ALA A 352 12.33 -72.29 -8.70
C ALA A 352 13.47 -71.47 -9.33
N GLY A 353 14.66 -72.06 -9.43
CA GLY A 353 15.84 -71.38 -9.92
C GLY A 353 15.73 -70.96 -11.38
N ILE A 354 15.85 -69.66 -11.65
CA ILE A 354 16.31 -69.11 -12.93
C ILE A 354 17.14 -67.85 -12.61
N ARG A 355 18.44 -67.88 -12.94
CA ARG A 355 19.25 -66.66 -13.07
C ARG A 355 18.90 -66.01 -14.40
N VAL A 356 18.45 -64.77 -14.38
CA VAL A 356 18.48 -63.89 -15.55
C VAL A 356 19.21 -62.61 -15.16
N SER A 357 20.39 -62.42 -15.74
CA SER A 357 21.12 -61.16 -15.77
C SER A 357 20.51 -60.24 -16.82
N SER A 358 20.23 -58.98 -16.47
CA SER A 358 19.96 -57.92 -17.46
C SER A 358 21.08 -56.87 -17.43
N PRO A 359 21.68 -56.55 -18.60
CA PRO A 359 22.58 -55.42 -18.76
C PRO A 359 21.78 -54.21 -19.25
N LEU A 360 21.74 -53.14 -18.46
CA LEU A 360 21.52 -51.76 -18.92
C LEU A 360 21.58 -50.86 -17.67
N GLY A 361 22.63 -50.03 -17.61
CA GLY A 361 22.87 -49.10 -16.52
C GLY A 361 21.81 -48.00 -16.48
N LEU A 362 20.78 -48.18 -15.66
CA LEU A 362 19.92 -47.12 -15.18
C LEU A 362 20.25 -46.88 -13.71
N HIS A 363 20.83 -45.71 -13.43
CA HIS A 363 20.99 -45.22 -12.06
C HIS A 363 19.62 -45.12 -11.37
N PRO A 364 19.52 -45.48 -10.07
CA PRO A 364 18.27 -45.28 -9.33
C PRO A 364 17.95 -43.78 -9.24
N PRO A 365 16.67 -43.37 -9.31
CA PRO A 365 16.30 -41.97 -9.11
C PRO A 365 16.73 -41.53 -7.70
N ARG A 366 17.37 -40.35 -7.62
CA ARG A 366 17.73 -39.69 -6.36
C ARG A 366 16.51 -39.65 -5.43
N LYS A 367 16.70 -40.00 -4.16
CA LYS A 367 15.71 -39.82 -3.10
C LYS A 367 15.17 -38.38 -3.14
N ILE A 368 13.91 -38.21 -3.51
CA ILE A 368 13.17 -36.98 -3.25
C ILE A 368 12.81 -37.04 -1.76
N SER A 369 13.65 -36.43 -0.93
CA SER A 369 13.51 -36.41 0.54
C SER A 369 12.86 -35.13 1.07
N SER A 370 12.23 -34.31 0.22
CA SER A 370 11.59 -33.05 0.62
C SER A 370 10.09 -33.09 0.35
N ILE A 371 9.32 -32.73 1.39
CA ILE A 371 7.89 -32.41 1.35
C ILE A 371 7.63 -31.43 0.18
N PRO A 372 6.48 -31.50 -0.53
CA PRO A 372 6.18 -30.55 -1.60
C PRO A 372 6.31 -29.11 -1.10
N THR A 373 7.04 -28.30 -1.86
CA THR A 373 7.21 -26.87 -1.65
C THR A 373 5.85 -26.18 -1.73
N VAL A 374 5.37 -25.62 -0.62
CA VAL A 374 4.09 -24.90 -0.56
C VAL A 374 4.34 -23.42 -0.80
N ILE A 375 3.70 -22.85 -1.83
CA ILE A 375 3.64 -21.41 -2.04
C ILE A 375 2.45 -20.86 -1.23
N TYR A 376 2.74 -19.94 -0.32
CA TYR A 376 1.72 -19.28 0.50
C TYR A 376 1.22 -18.03 -0.17
N VAL A 377 -0.05 -17.71 0.03
CA VAL A 377 -0.67 -16.57 -0.61
C VAL A 377 -1.57 -15.84 0.36
N THR A 378 -1.40 -14.52 0.53
CA THR A 378 -2.25 -13.74 1.45
C THR A 378 -2.84 -12.50 0.79
N GLY A 379 -4.11 -12.23 1.10
CA GLY A 379 -4.90 -11.11 0.58
C GLY A 379 -5.35 -10.08 1.63
N LYS A 380 -4.51 -9.83 2.65
CA LYS A 380 -4.77 -9.14 3.94
C LYS A 380 -5.38 -10.03 5.02
N THR A 381 -4.55 -10.55 5.91
CA THR A 381 -4.85 -10.78 7.34
C THR A 381 -3.56 -11.10 8.11
N ARG A 382 -3.38 -10.53 9.31
CA ARG A 382 -2.29 -10.90 10.23
C ARG A 382 -2.45 -12.35 10.65
N LEU A 383 -1.43 -13.17 10.40
CA LEU A 383 -1.34 -14.54 10.93
C LEU A 383 0.01 -14.67 11.65
N SER A 384 -0.03 -14.69 12.97
CA SER A 384 1.10 -15.07 13.81
C SER A 384 1.14 -16.60 13.88
N ILE A 385 2.17 -17.20 13.29
CA ILE A 385 2.44 -18.63 13.44
C ILE A 385 3.69 -18.76 14.32
N ARG A 386 3.49 -19.07 15.60
CA ARG A 386 4.57 -19.53 16.50
C ARG A 386 4.93 -20.97 16.12
N TRP A 387 6.14 -21.17 15.64
CA TRP A 387 6.72 -22.51 15.57
C TRP A 387 7.24 -22.90 16.96
N GLN A 388 6.58 -23.85 17.62
CA GLN A 388 7.22 -24.62 18.68
C GLN A 388 8.11 -25.66 18.02
N SER A 389 9.42 -25.55 18.26
CA SER A 389 10.37 -26.60 17.93
C SER A 389 10.11 -27.80 18.82
N THR A 390 9.50 -28.85 18.30
CA THR A 390 9.60 -30.19 18.88
C THR A 390 11.02 -30.70 18.60
N LEU A 391 11.91 -30.49 19.57
CA LEU A 391 13.10 -31.32 19.72
C LEU A 391 12.63 -32.74 20.03
N SER A 392 13.00 -33.69 19.19
CA SER A 392 12.94 -35.11 19.56
C SER A 392 14.20 -35.84 19.08
N ALA A 393 14.96 -36.24 20.11
CA ALA A 393 16.08 -37.18 20.21
C ALA A 393 17.38 -36.85 19.47
#